data_AF-A0A485M501-F1
#
_entry.id   AF-A0A485M501-F1
#
_cell.length_a   1.000
_cell.length_b   1.000
_cell.length_c   1.000
_cell.angle_alpha   90.00
_cell.angle_beta   90.00
_cell.angle_gamma   90.00
#
_symmetry.space_group_name_H-M   'P 1'
#
loop_
_entity.id
_entity.type
_entity.pdbx_description
1 polymer ?
#
loop_
_entity_poly.entity_id
_entity_poly.type
_entity_poly.pdbx_seq_one_letter_code
_entity_poly.pdbx_strand_id
1 'polypeptide(L)'
;MGTDHQKIVLSLLKKWQSLIQEQGTSLSEGDMEKFERLTRDTAVIQARLDDIFSRQKPAKLNKETIDLLREIGSRHAELLEELKRGVDEISNTLGDLRRTKTSLKGYRQTKATGPRFMNEIT
;
A
#
# COMPACT_ATOMS: atom_id res chain seq x y z
N MET A 1 21.51 -33.47 5.11
CA MET A 1 20.73 -32.68 4.12
C MET A 1 19.67 -31.75 4.75
N GLY A 2 19.08 -32.05 5.91
CA GLY A 2 18.07 -31.14 6.53
C GLY A 2 18.59 -29.82 7.12
N THR A 3 19.86 -29.76 7.55
CA THR A 3 20.47 -28.57 8.18
C THR A 3 20.72 -27.40 7.21
N ASP A 4 20.99 -27.68 5.93
CA ASP A 4 21.23 -26.62 4.94
C ASP A 4 19.94 -25.95 4.47
N HIS A 5 18.84 -26.70 4.40
CA HIS A 5 17.54 -26.19 4.01
C HIS A 5 16.98 -25.21 5.05
N GLN A 6 17.13 -25.55 6.33
CA GLN A 6 16.72 -24.66 7.42
C GLN A 6 17.51 -23.35 7.41
N LYS A 7 18.80 -23.38 7.09
CA LYS A 7 19.63 -22.16 6.91
C LYS A 7 19.14 -21.31 5.74
N ILE A 8 18.77 -21.95 4.62
CA ILE A 8 18.22 -21.25 3.45
C ILE A 8 16.90 -20.57 3.81
N VAL A 9 15.97 -21.28 4.46
CA VAL A 9 14.68 -20.71 4.89
C VAL A 9 14.90 -19.52 5.82
N LEU A 10 15.75 -19.66 6.85
CA LEU A 10 16.07 -18.56 7.77
C LEU A 10 16.69 -17.36 7.06
N SER A 11 17.59 -17.58 6.10
CA SER A 11 18.18 -16.50 5.30
C SER A 11 17.14 -15.77 4.47
N LEU A 12 16.22 -16.50 3.82
CA LEU A 12 15.13 -15.92 3.05
C LEU A 12 14.16 -15.11 3.93
N LEU A 13 13.83 -15.62 5.12
CA LEU A 13 12.96 -14.91 6.06
C LEU A 13 13.61 -13.64 6.60
N LYS A 14 14.90 -13.67 6.94
CA LYS A 14 15.64 -12.46 7.36
C LYS A 14 15.70 -11.43 6.23
N LYS A 15 15.88 -11.88 4.98
CA LYS A 15 15.83 -10.99 3.83
C LYS A 15 14.43 -10.38 3.64
N TRP A 16 13.37 -11.17 3.78
CA TRP A 16 12.00 -10.66 3.71
C TRP A 16 11.72 -9.65 4.84
N GLN A 17 12.15 -9.93 6.06
CA GLN A 17 12.05 -8.98 7.19
C GLN A 17 12.74 -7.64 6.88
N SER A 18 13.91 -7.65 6.26
CA SER A 18 14.58 -6.42 5.83
C SER A 18 13.78 -5.68 4.75
N LEU A 19 13.30 -6.40 3.73
CA LEU A 19 12.52 -5.79 2.65
C LEU A 19 11.23 -5.14 3.18
N ILE A 20 10.52 -5.80 4.09
CA ILE A 20 9.26 -5.26 4.61
C ILE A 20 9.47 -4.02 5.48
N GLN A 21 10.60 -3.94 6.20
CA GLN A 21 11.00 -2.72 6.90
C GLN A 21 11.29 -1.59 5.91
N GLU A 22 12.06 -1.86 4.84
CA GLU A 22 12.34 -0.88 3.80
C GLU A 22 11.09 -0.46 3.01
N GLN A 23 10.12 -1.36 2.82
CA GLN A 23 8.82 -1.04 2.24
C GLN A 23 8.09 -0.02 3.13
N GLY A 24 8.08 -0.23 4.45
CA GLY A 24 7.49 0.72 5.41
C GLY A 24 8.14 2.10 5.33
N THR A 25 9.46 2.15 5.33
CA THR A 25 10.21 3.41 5.18
C THR A 25 9.88 4.11 3.87
N SER A 26 9.94 3.38 2.75
CA SER A 26 9.68 3.97 1.42
C SER A 26 8.24 4.50 1.30
N LEU A 27 7.27 3.78 1.88
CA LEU A 27 5.88 4.23 1.92
C LEU A 27 5.74 5.52 2.75
N SER A 28 6.39 5.60 3.91
CA SER A 28 6.36 6.80 4.77
C SER A 28 7.05 8.02 4.15
N GLU A 29 8.08 7.79 3.31
CA GLU A 29 8.79 8.83 2.56
C GLU A 29 8.04 9.25 1.29
N GLY A 30 6.98 8.54 0.89
CA GLY A 30 6.26 8.75 -0.36
C GLY A 30 7.03 8.27 -1.61
N ASP A 31 8.11 7.50 -1.43
CA ASP A 31 8.89 6.90 -2.52
C ASP A 31 8.19 5.64 -3.06
N MET A 32 7.17 5.88 -3.88
CA MET A 32 6.34 4.83 -4.46
C MET A 32 7.10 3.95 -5.47
N GLU A 33 8.10 4.50 -6.16
CA GLU A 33 8.92 3.73 -7.12
C GLU A 33 9.77 2.69 -6.39
N LYS A 34 10.45 3.10 -5.31
CA LYS A 34 11.18 2.18 -4.45
C LYS A 34 10.25 1.18 -3.78
N PHE A 35 9.09 1.63 -3.29
CA PHE A 35 8.09 0.75 -2.69
C PHE A 35 7.63 -0.36 -3.66
N GLU A 36 7.33 -0.02 -4.91
CA GLU A 36 6.97 -0.99 -5.95
C GLU A 36 8.10 -1.99 -6.23
N ARG A 37 9.34 -1.50 -6.36
CA ARG A 37 10.50 -2.36 -6.58
C ARG A 37 10.68 -3.37 -5.45
N LEU A 38 10.64 -2.89 -4.20
CA LEU A 38 10.76 -3.75 -3.02
C LEU A 38 9.62 -4.77 -2.93
N THR A 39 8.41 -4.39 -3.35
CA THR A 39 7.26 -5.31 -3.40
C THR A 39 7.48 -6.45 -4.39
N ARG A 40 8.08 -6.17 -5.55
CA ARG A 40 8.47 -7.23 -6.51
C ARG A 40 9.54 -8.15 -5.93
N ASP A 41 10.54 -7.59 -5.25
CA ASP A 41 11.59 -8.38 -4.60
C ASP A 41 11.03 -9.28 -3.48
N THR A 42 10.08 -8.77 -2.68
CA THR A 42 9.35 -9.56 -1.68
C THR A 42 8.58 -10.71 -2.31
N ALA A 43 7.90 -10.49 -3.44
CA ALA A 43 7.17 -11.55 -4.15
C ALA A 43 8.09 -12.69 -4.64
N VAL A 44 9.32 -12.37 -5.08
CA VAL A 44 10.32 -13.38 -5.46
C VAL A 44 10.72 -14.25 -4.26
N ILE A 45 10.88 -13.63 -3.07
CA ILE A 45 11.20 -14.38 -1.85
C ILE A 45 10.03 -15.28 -1.44
N GLN A 46 8.81 -14.76 -1.47
CA GLN A 46 7.60 -15.53 -1.16
C GLN A 46 7.47 -16.76 -2.06
N ALA A 47 7.58 -16.58 -3.38
CA ALA A 47 7.52 -17.68 -4.33
C ALA A 47 8.60 -18.75 -4.07
N ARG A 48 9.81 -18.32 -3.67
CA ARG A 48 10.89 -19.26 -3.32
C ARG A 48 10.62 -20.00 -2.00
N LEU A 49 10.06 -19.34 -1.00
CA LEU A 49 9.66 -19.98 0.25
C LEU A 49 8.52 -20.98 0.03
N ASP A 50 7.53 -20.63 -0.80
CA ASP A 50 6.43 -21.51 -1.16
C ASP A 50 6.92 -22.76 -1.92
N ASP A 51 7.87 -22.60 -2.85
CA ASP A 51 8.51 -23.74 -3.53
C ASP A 51 9.25 -24.66 -2.54
N ILE A 52 9.97 -24.09 -1.57
CA ILE A 52 10.65 -24.88 -0.54
C ILE A 52 9.64 -25.63 0.34
N PHE A 53 8.60 -24.95 0.83
CA PHE A 53 7.61 -25.55 1.72
C PHE A 53 6.69 -26.57 1.02
N SER A 54 6.41 -26.40 -0.27
CA SER A 54 5.63 -27.37 -1.05
C SER A 54 6.40 -28.66 -1.33
N ARG A 55 7.71 -28.57 -1.61
CA ARG A 55 8.59 -29.73 -1.85
C ARG A 55 8.99 -30.42 -0.56
N GLN A 56 9.12 -29.67 0.52
CA GLN A 56 9.54 -30.18 1.82
C GLN A 56 8.56 -29.68 2.86
N LYS A 57 7.59 -30.52 3.20
CA LYS A 57 6.72 -30.28 4.34
C LYS A 57 7.61 -30.39 5.60
N PRO A 58 8.03 -29.27 6.22
CA PRO A 58 8.98 -29.36 7.32
C PRO A 58 8.27 -30.05 8.47
N ALA A 59 8.82 -31.17 8.97
CA ALA A 59 8.21 -31.91 10.06
C ALA A 59 8.01 -31.05 11.32
N LYS A 60 8.86 -30.02 11.50
CA LYS A 60 8.71 -28.99 12.52
C LYS A 60 9.51 -27.75 12.14
N LEU A 61 8.87 -26.57 12.08
CA LEU A 61 9.59 -25.30 12.03
C LEU A 61 10.17 -24.99 13.41
N ASN A 62 11.40 -24.48 13.47
CA ASN A 62 11.97 -24.03 14.73
C ASN A 62 11.28 -22.73 15.21
N LYS A 63 11.44 -22.43 16.50
CA LYS A 63 10.84 -21.24 17.11
C LYS A 63 11.25 -19.94 16.39
N GLU A 64 12.53 -19.79 16.05
CA GLU A 64 13.05 -18.61 15.33
C GLU A 64 12.32 -18.38 13.99
N THR A 65 12.08 -19.43 13.21
CA THR A 65 11.35 -19.33 11.94
C THR A 65 9.91 -18.89 12.16
N ILE A 66 9.24 -19.44 13.18
CA ILE A 66 7.86 -19.08 13.53
C ILE A 66 7.77 -17.63 13.99
N ASP A 67 8.72 -17.19 14.83
CA ASP A 67 8.76 -15.82 15.34
C ASP A 67 9.00 -14.82 14.20
N LEU A 68 9.91 -15.12 13.27
CA LEU A 68 10.14 -14.31 12.06
C LEU A 68 8.90 -14.23 11.17
N LEU A 69 8.21 -15.34 10.93
CA LEU A 69 6.97 -15.36 10.14
C LEU A 69 5.87 -14.51 10.79
N ARG A 70 5.75 -14.56 12.12
CA ARG A 70 4.79 -13.73 12.86
C ARG A 70 5.12 -12.25 12.75
N GLU A 71 6.38 -11.88 12.91
CA GLU A 71 6.82 -10.49 12.78
C GLU A 71 6.57 -9.96 11.36
N ILE A 72 6.92 -10.74 10.33
CA ILE A 72 6.63 -10.41 8.93
C ILE A 72 5.12 -10.22 8.72
N GLY A 73 4.29 -11.10 9.30
CA GLY A 73 2.83 -10.98 9.24
C GLY A 73 2.30 -9.69 9.87
N SER A 74 2.81 -9.32 11.05
CA SER A 74 2.44 -8.07 11.73
C SER A 74 2.79 -6.85 10.88
N ARG A 75 4.02 -6.80 10.35
CA ARG A 75 4.48 -5.69 9.52
C ARG A 75 3.71 -5.57 8.20
N HIS A 76 3.27 -6.68 7.63
CA HIS A 76 2.39 -6.67 6.44
C HIS A 76 1.01 -6.10 6.76
N ALA A 77 0.46 -6.42 7.93
CA ALA A 77 -0.81 -5.85 8.38
C ALA A 77 -0.70 -4.33 8.57
N GLU A 78 0.37 -3.86 9.22
CA GLU A 78 0.67 -2.44 9.39
C GLU A 78 0.80 -1.73 8.04
N LEU A 79 1.56 -2.28 7.10
CA LEU A 79 1.69 -1.74 5.73
C LEU A 79 0.34 -1.64 5.01
N LEU A 80 -0.51 -2.66 5.15
CA LEU A 80 -1.82 -2.67 4.53
C LEU A 80 -2.75 -1.59 5.10
N GLU A 81 -2.69 -1.36 6.41
CA GLU A 81 -3.44 -0.28 7.06
C GLU A 81 -2.99 1.10 6.56
N GLU A 82 -1.68 1.32 6.46
CA GLU A 82 -1.11 2.57 5.94
C GLU A 82 -1.52 2.82 4.48
N LEU A 83 -1.47 1.79 3.63
CA LEU A 83 -1.93 1.89 2.24
C LEU A 83 -3.42 2.22 2.14
N LYS A 84 -4.27 1.57 2.97
CA LYS A 84 -5.70 1.87 3.02
C LYS A 84 -5.95 3.32 3.42
N ARG A 85 -5.25 3.81 4.44
CA ARG A 85 -5.33 5.21 4.87
C ARG A 85 -4.98 6.17 3.73
N GLY A 86 -3.89 5.90 3.02
CA GLY A 86 -3.49 6.70 1.86
C GLY A 86 -4.55 6.72 0.74
N VAL A 87 -5.18 5.57 0.46
CA VAL A 87 -6.28 5.48 -0.53
C VAL A 87 -7.49 6.32 -0.09
N ASP A 88 -7.85 6.28 1.18
CA ASP A 88 -8.97 7.06 1.73
C ASP A 88 -8.69 8.57 1.65
N GLU A 89 -7.47 9.01 1.99
CA GLU A 89 -7.03 10.39 1.90
C GLU A 89 -7.06 10.93 0.46
N ILE A 90 -6.57 10.15 -0.51
CA ILE A 90 -6.64 10.50 -1.94
C ILE A 90 -8.10 10.60 -2.41
N SER A 91 -8.94 9.65 -1.99
CA SER A 91 -10.37 9.62 -2.37
C SER A 91 -11.12 10.85 -1.84
N ASN A 92 -10.86 11.25 -0.59
CA ASN A 92 -11.44 12.45 0.00
C ASN A 92 -10.99 13.71 -0.75
N THR A 93 -9.69 13.83 -1.01
CA THR A 93 -9.12 14.97 -1.76
C THR A 93 -9.73 15.07 -3.17
N LEU A 94 -9.92 13.95 -3.86
CA LEU A 94 -10.58 13.92 -5.17
C LEU A 94 -12.05 14.33 -5.09
N GLY A 95 -12.76 13.91 -4.03
CA GLY A 95 -14.13 14.32 -3.75
C GLY A 95 -14.26 15.84 -3.59
N ASP A 96 -13.36 16.44 -2.82
CA ASP A 96 -13.32 17.89 -2.59
C ASP A 96 -12.97 18.67 -3.85
N LEU A 97 -12.03 18.16 -4.65
CA LEU A 97 -11.73 18.73 -5.97
C LEU A 97 -12.94 18.70 -6.91
N ARG A 98 -13.71 17.59 -6.92
CA ARG A 98 -14.95 17.49 -7.72
C ARG A 98 -16.03 18.45 -7.24
N ARG A 99 -16.23 18.60 -5.93
CA ARG A 99 -17.17 19.57 -5.35
C ARG A 99 -16.76 21.00 -5.71
N THR A 100 -15.49 21.35 -5.52
CA THR A 100 -14.95 22.68 -5.86
C THR A 100 -15.13 23.01 -7.33
N LYS A 101 -14.83 22.07 -8.23
CA LYS A 101 -15.06 22.21 -9.68
C LYS A 101 -16.54 22.45 -10.01
N THR A 102 -17.46 21.80 -9.29
CA THR A 102 -18.91 21.95 -9.48
C THR A 102 -19.38 23.32 -9.01
N SER A 103 -18.93 23.77 -7.84
CA SER A 103 -19.21 25.12 -7.33
C SER A 103 -18.70 26.20 -8.29
N LEU A 104 -17.49 26.05 -8.84
CA LEU A 104 -16.94 26.97 -9.85
C LEU A 104 -17.78 27.02 -11.13
N LYS A 105 -18.33 25.88 -11.58
CA LYS A 105 -19.27 25.84 -12.72
C LYS A 105 -20.58 26.56 -12.39
N GLY A 106 -21.13 26.36 -11.19
CA GLY A 106 -22.33 27.06 -10.73
C GLY A 106 -22.14 28.58 -10.71
N TYR A 107 -21.00 29.06 -10.20
CA TYR A 107 -20.64 30.49 -10.22
C TYR A 107 -20.47 31.06 -11.64
N ARG A 108 -19.99 30.25 -12.60
CA ARG A 108 -19.92 30.67 -14.01
C ARG A 108 -21.30 30.73 -14.67
N GLN A 109 -22.24 29.86 -14.29
CA GLN A 109 -23.60 29.88 -14.83
C GLN A 109 -24.44 31.05 -14.28
N THR A 110 -24.28 31.41 -13.01
CA THR A 110 -25.07 32.50 -12.39
C THR A 110 -24.70 33.90 -12.91
N LYS A 111 -23.55 34.08 -13.56
CA LYS A 111 -23.17 35.35 -14.22
C LYS A 111 -23.88 35.62 -15.55
N ALA A 112 -24.58 34.65 -16.13
CA ALA A 112 -25.26 34.82 -17.44
C ALA A 112 -26.67 35.44 -17.35
N THR A 113 -27.22 35.63 -16.15
CA THR A 113 -28.50 36.31 -15.92
C THR A 113 -28.26 37.55 -15.07
N GLY A 114 -27.89 38.65 -15.73
CA GLY A 114 -28.00 39.98 -15.13
C GLY A 114 -29.45 40.33 -14.79
N PRO A 115 -29.70 41.24 -13.83
CA PRO A 115 -31.05 41.60 -13.44
C PRO A 115 -31.75 42.27 -14.64
N ARG A 116 -32.84 41.66 -15.13
CA ARG A 116 -33.78 42.37 -16.01
C ARG A 116 -34.49 43.40 -15.15
N PHE A 117 -33.94 44.61 -15.08
CA PHE A 117 -34.71 45.78 -14.71
C PHE A 117 -35.75 46.00 -15.82
N MET A 118 -36.96 45.47 -15.62
CA MET A 118 -38.13 45.92 -16.37
C MET A 118 -38.44 47.32 -15.88
N ASN A 119 -38.04 48.33 -16.65
CA ASN A 119 -38.59 49.66 -16.50
C ASN A 119 -40.04 49.58 -16.99
N GLU A 120 -40.99 49.77 -16.08
CA GLU A 120 -42.35 50.15 -16.45
C GLU A 120 -42.25 51.49 -17.19
N ILE A 121 -42.59 51.48 -18.48
CA ILE A 121 -42.83 52.68 -19.26
C ILE A 121 -44.32 52.69 -19.58
N THR A 122 -45.01 53.51 -18.78
CA THR A 122 -46.26 54.27 -19.01
C THR A 122 -47.50 53.54 -19.53
#